data_AF-A0A382Y2W9-F1
#
_entry.id   AF-A0A382Y2W9-F1
#
_cell.length_a   1.000
_cell.length_b   1.000
_cell.length_c   1.000
_cell.angle_alpha   90.00
_cell.angle_beta   90.00
_cell.angle_gamma   90.00
#
_symmetry.space_group_name_H-M   'P 1'
#
loop_
_entity.id
_entity.type
_entity.pdbx_description
1 polymer ?
#
loop_
_entity_poly.entity_id
_entity_poly.type
_entity_poly.pdbx_seq_one_letter_code
_entity_poly.pdbx_strand_id
1 'polypeptide(L)'
;MCAVSAITVAQDAAGQYKLTGVDVLYTYVARGDYILTVTDAYGFGITQAVSQIPSGVPITSQAMQLSDAALSAIGINLNVTLNEDGSGAITEGSYYPDVNTIENADGSCTTLQQVLPVSDEFTYSSMGNMMEAVGMVHPGVNVIGLPADAMGPGTGSISPFAGQQMGGLELQYSGTFEDFPMFPEHPTLCSPDGACFPFTVGDIDGSGTLEIYPDVNSLGIPEYVPGGYPLTGLTAGYFLKEGLNTDEISSVFP
;
A
#
# COMPACT_ATOMS: atom_id res chain seq x y z
N MET A 1 -3.86 -18.06 -46.03
CA MET A 1 -3.27 -18.46 -44.74
C MET A 1 -3.69 -17.40 -43.73
N CYS A 2 -4.70 -17.69 -42.92
CA CYS A 2 -5.05 -16.81 -41.80
C CYS A 2 -4.24 -17.30 -40.60
N ALA A 3 -3.22 -16.55 -40.20
CA ALA A 3 -2.60 -16.75 -38.90
C ALA A 3 -3.55 -16.15 -37.85
N VAL A 4 -4.26 -17.02 -37.14
CA VAL A 4 -4.91 -16.63 -35.88
C VAL A 4 -3.82 -16.72 -34.82
N SER A 5 -3.19 -15.59 -34.52
CA SER A 5 -2.33 -15.46 -33.35
C SER A 5 -3.24 -15.21 -32.14
N ALA A 6 -3.55 -16.25 -31.38
CA ALA A 6 -4.07 -16.10 -30.04
C ALA A 6 -2.87 -16.01 -29.09
N ILE A 7 -2.62 -14.83 -28.53
CA ILE A 7 -1.77 -14.71 -27.34
C ILE A 7 -2.67 -15.09 -26.18
N THR A 8 -2.59 -16.34 -25.72
CA THR A 8 -3.11 -16.71 -24.41
C THR A 8 -2.15 -16.11 -23.38
N VAL A 9 -2.55 -15.00 -22.76
CA VAL A 9 -1.91 -14.56 -21.52
C VAL A 9 -2.34 -15.57 -20.46
N ALA A 10 -1.42 -16.37 -19.95
CA ALA A 10 -1.74 -17.31 -18.89
C ALA A 10 -2.09 -16.50 -17.64
N GLN A 11 -3.32 -16.65 -17.14
CA GLN A 11 -3.71 -16.07 -15.85
C GLN A 11 -3.26 -17.02 -14.75
N ASP A 12 -1.97 -17.01 -14.46
CA ASP A 12 -1.34 -17.95 -13.52
C ASP A 12 -1.93 -17.83 -12.10
N ALA A 13 -2.47 -16.66 -11.76
CA ALA A 13 -3.17 -16.38 -10.50
C ALA A 13 -4.66 -16.82 -10.51
N ALA A 14 -5.20 -17.44 -11.56
CA ALA A 14 -6.59 -17.87 -11.58
C ALA A 14 -6.91 -18.86 -10.43
N GLY A 15 -8.07 -18.70 -9.80
CA GLY A 15 -8.48 -19.48 -8.64
C GLY A 15 -9.60 -18.83 -7.82
N GLN A 16 -10.00 -19.51 -6.75
CA GLN A 16 -10.90 -18.98 -5.73
C GLN A 16 -10.12 -18.82 -4.43
N TYR A 17 -10.21 -17.64 -3.84
CA TYR A 17 -9.41 -17.22 -2.71
C TYR A 17 -10.30 -16.69 -1.59
N LYS A 18 -9.95 -17.02 -0.35
CA LYS A 18 -10.54 -16.43 0.86
C LYS A 18 -9.43 -15.71 1.61
N LEU A 19 -9.70 -14.49 2.07
CA LEU A 19 -8.80 -13.81 3.00
C LEU A 19 -8.76 -14.56 4.34
N THR A 20 -7.60 -15.08 4.70
CA THR A 20 -7.36 -15.81 5.97
C THR A 20 -6.37 -15.10 6.90
N GLY A 21 -5.87 -13.93 6.50
CA GLY A 21 -4.98 -13.13 7.33
C GLY A 21 -4.55 -11.86 6.61
N VAL A 22 -4.19 -10.83 7.37
CA VAL A 22 -3.70 -9.56 6.81
C VAL A 22 -2.55 -9.03 7.67
N ASP A 23 -1.46 -8.66 7.01
CA ASP A 23 -0.31 -7.97 7.61
C ASP A 23 -0.02 -6.73 6.78
N VAL A 24 -0.48 -5.57 7.27
CA VAL A 24 -0.37 -4.28 6.59
C VAL A 24 0.24 -3.27 7.53
N LEU A 25 1.13 -2.42 7.01
CA LEU A 25 1.63 -1.24 7.70
C LEU A 25 1.17 0.02 6.97
N TYR A 26 0.31 0.79 7.62
CA TYR A 26 -0.07 2.11 7.14
C TYR A 26 0.98 3.12 7.60
N THR A 27 1.53 3.90 6.67
CA THR A 27 2.39 5.05 6.98
C THR A 27 1.65 6.34 6.63
N TYR A 28 1.50 7.21 7.62
CA TYR A 28 0.80 8.47 7.46
C TYR A 28 1.82 9.57 7.16
N VAL A 29 1.61 10.30 6.06
CA VAL A 29 2.48 11.40 5.62
C VAL A 29 1.72 12.73 5.72
N ALA A 30 2.36 13.76 6.28
CA ALA A 30 1.78 15.08 6.38
C ALA A 30 1.58 15.72 5.00
N ARG A 31 0.35 16.08 4.65
CA ARG A 31 0.02 16.70 3.34
C ARG A 31 0.42 18.18 3.24
N GLY A 32 0.74 18.82 4.35
CA GLY A 32 1.06 20.24 4.42
C GLY A 32 1.78 20.57 5.72
N ASP A 33 2.06 21.86 5.91
CA ASP A 33 2.64 22.33 7.17
C ASP A 33 1.56 22.49 8.23
N TYR A 34 1.73 21.82 9.36
CA TYR A 34 0.79 21.88 10.48
C TYR A 34 1.47 22.44 11.72
N ILE A 35 0.93 23.54 12.28
CA ILE A 35 1.42 24.11 13.54
C ILE A 35 0.77 23.36 14.69
N LEU A 36 1.60 22.74 15.53
CA LEU A 36 1.15 22.15 16.79
C LEU A 36 0.97 23.26 17.81
N THR A 37 -0.25 23.40 18.33
CA THR A 37 -0.58 24.35 19.39
C THR A 37 -1.04 23.65 20.65
N VAL A 38 -0.63 24.16 21.81
CA VAL A 38 -1.15 23.74 23.11
C VAL A 38 -2.05 24.86 23.63
N THR A 39 -3.29 24.49 23.96
CA THR A 39 -4.26 25.38 24.60
C THR A 39 -4.34 25.07 26.08
N ASP A 40 -4.34 26.10 26.92
CA ASP A 40 -4.51 25.96 28.35
C ASP A 40 -5.84 25.24 28.70
N ALA A 41 -5.73 24.21 29.54
CA ALA A 41 -6.86 23.40 29.98
C ALA A 41 -7.70 24.09 31.08
N TYR A 42 -7.18 25.13 31.72
CA TYR A 42 -7.80 25.80 32.87
C TYR A 42 -8.63 27.05 32.50
N GLY A 43 -8.82 27.31 31.20
CA GLY A 43 -9.70 28.37 30.70
C GLY A 43 -9.10 29.78 30.70
N PHE A 44 -7.78 29.91 30.83
CA PHE A 44 -7.06 31.19 30.70
C PHE A 44 -6.99 31.73 29.27
N GLY A 45 -7.47 30.95 28.28
CA GLY A 45 -7.56 31.39 26.87
C GLY A 45 -6.21 31.50 26.16
N ILE A 46 -5.15 30.93 26.72
CA ILE A 46 -3.81 30.94 26.13
C ILE A 46 -3.71 29.77 25.15
N THR A 47 -3.38 30.07 23.90
CA THR A 47 -3.00 29.08 22.88
C THR A 47 -1.59 29.43 22.40
N GLN A 48 -0.65 28.50 22.56
CA GLN A 48 0.74 28.70 22.19
C GLN A 48 1.15 27.69 21.12
N ALA A 49 1.80 28.16 20.05
CA ALA A 49 2.48 27.29 19.11
C ALA A 49 3.71 26.66 19.77
N VAL A 50 3.81 25.33 19.73
CA VAL A 50 4.90 24.56 20.36
C VAL A 50 5.83 23.92 19.35
N SER A 51 5.36 23.61 18.15
CA SER A 51 6.15 22.98 17.09
C SER A 51 5.45 23.10 15.73
N GLN A 52 6.13 22.70 14.67
CA GLN A 52 5.60 22.59 13.31
C GLN A 52 5.91 21.19 12.78
N ILE A 53 4.89 20.53 12.24
CA ILE A 53 5.05 19.33 11.43
C ILE A 53 5.20 19.80 9.97
N PRO A 54 6.34 19.56 9.31
CA PRO A 54 6.54 19.93 7.91
C PRO A 54 5.70 19.07 6.98
N SER A 55 5.36 19.62 5.82
CA SER A 55 4.81 18.85 4.70
C SER A 55 5.78 17.74 4.25
N GLY A 56 5.22 16.59 3.86
CA GLY A 56 5.95 15.46 3.30
C GLY A 56 6.62 14.55 4.33
N VAL A 57 6.57 14.88 5.61
CA VAL A 57 7.16 14.06 6.68
C VAL A 57 6.20 12.94 7.08
N PRO A 58 6.68 11.69 7.21
CA PRO A 58 5.92 10.62 7.86
C PRO A 58 5.76 10.91 9.34
N ILE A 59 4.50 10.97 9.81
CA ILE A 59 4.16 11.38 11.17
C ILE A 59 3.93 10.21 12.12
N THR A 60 3.47 9.08 11.59
CA THR A 60 3.23 7.85 12.35
C THR A 60 3.04 6.67 11.41
N SER A 61 3.20 5.47 11.94
CA SER A 61 2.84 4.23 11.26
C SER A 61 1.92 3.40 12.15
N GLN A 62 0.98 2.68 11.54
CA GLN A 62 0.04 1.81 12.23
C GLN A 62 0.03 0.44 11.56
N ALA A 63 0.44 -0.58 12.32
CA ALA A 63 0.35 -1.96 11.87
C ALA A 63 -1.07 -2.49 12.06
N MET A 64 -1.55 -3.25 11.07
CA MET A 64 -2.79 -4.02 11.13
C MET A 64 -2.43 -5.47 10.82
N GLN A 65 -2.48 -6.29 11.87
CA GLN A 65 -2.11 -7.69 11.83
C GLN A 65 -3.25 -8.52 12.40
N LEU A 66 -4.00 -9.22 11.53
CA LEU A 66 -5.16 -10.00 11.93
C LEU A 66 -5.08 -11.41 11.34
N SER A 67 -5.29 -12.42 12.19
CA SER A 67 -5.47 -13.82 11.79
C SER A 67 -6.89 -14.08 11.29
N ASP A 68 -7.14 -15.22 10.63
CA ASP A 68 -8.48 -15.64 10.19
C ASP A 68 -9.51 -15.59 11.34
N ALA A 69 -9.11 -16.02 12.53
CA ALA A 69 -9.97 -15.98 13.72
C ALA A 69 -10.31 -14.53 14.13
N ALA A 70 -9.33 -13.62 14.09
CA ALA A 70 -9.54 -12.21 14.41
C ALA A 70 -10.41 -11.52 13.35
N LEU A 71 -10.15 -11.78 12.06
CA LEU A 71 -10.94 -11.31 10.93
C LEU A 71 -12.41 -11.75 11.07
N SER A 72 -12.64 -13.04 11.32
CA SER A 72 -13.99 -13.57 11.52
C SER A 72 -14.67 -12.97 12.75
N ALA A 73 -13.94 -12.70 13.84
CA ALA A 73 -14.51 -12.13 15.07
C ALA A 73 -15.00 -10.68 14.88
N ILE A 74 -14.37 -9.92 13.98
CA ILE A 74 -14.79 -8.56 13.62
C ILE A 74 -15.71 -8.53 12.39
N GLY A 75 -16.10 -9.70 11.87
CA GLY A 75 -17.07 -9.85 10.78
C GLY A 75 -16.50 -9.69 9.37
N ILE A 76 -15.17 -9.69 9.21
CA ILE A 76 -14.53 -9.64 7.89
C ILE A 76 -14.53 -11.05 7.28
N ASN A 77 -15.00 -11.14 6.05
CA ASN A 77 -14.95 -12.35 5.24
C ASN A 77 -14.89 -11.93 3.78
N LEU A 78 -13.71 -11.94 3.17
CA LEU A 78 -13.50 -11.51 1.81
C LEU A 78 -13.23 -12.73 0.92
N ASN A 79 -14.07 -12.94 -0.09
CA ASN A 79 -13.94 -14.02 -1.05
C ASN A 79 -13.74 -13.44 -2.45
N VAL A 80 -12.64 -13.82 -3.08
CA VAL A 80 -12.22 -13.31 -4.38
C VAL A 80 -12.12 -14.45 -5.38
N THR A 81 -12.69 -14.25 -6.56
CA THR A 81 -12.53 -15.16 -7.70
C THR A 81 -11.69 -14.47 -8.76
N LEU A 82 -10.68 -15.18 -9.26
CA LEU A 82 -9.84 -14.78 -10.39
C LEU A 82 -10.06 -15.80 -11.52
N ASN A 83 -10.73 -15.40 -12.61
CA ASN A 83 -11.08 -16.29 -13.72
C ASN A 83 -9.96 -16.37 -14.75
N GLU A 84 -9.87 -17.48 -15.48
CA GLU A 84 -8.84 -17.71 -16.51
C GLU A 84 -8.89 -16.71 -17.68
N ASP A 85 -10.02 -16.02 -17.86
CA ASP A 85 -10.20 -15.01 -18.91
C ASP A 85 -9.72 -13.61 -18.52
N GLY A 86 -9.20 -13.43 -17.29
CA GLY A 86 -8.74 -12.14 -16.77
C GLY A 86 -9.82 -11.29 -16.10
N SER A 87 -11.05 -11.80 -15.98
CA SER A 87 -12.08 -11.20 -15.11
C SER A 87 -11.91 -11.66 -13.66
N GLY A 88 -12.18 -10.78 -12.71
CA GLY A 88 -12.22 -11.14 -11.30
C GLY A 88 -13.42 -10.51 -10.59
N ALA A 89 -13.82 -11.13 -9.48
CA ALA A 89 -15.01 -10.73 -8.75
C ALA A 89 -14.83 -10.90 -7.24
N ILE A 90 -15.42 -9.99 -6.48
CA ILE A 90 -15.70 -10.17 -5.05
C ILE A 90 -17.11 -10.76 -4.92
N THR A 91 -17.19 -11.99 -4.41
CA THR A 91 -18.46 -12.72 -4.34
C THR A 91 -19.44 -12.05 -3.38
N GLU A 92 -20.72 -12.01 -3.77
CA GLU A 92 -21.83 -11.58 -2.92
C GLU A 92 -21.81 -12.31 -1.56
N GLY A 93 -22.00 -11.56 -0.47
CA GLY A 93 -21.87 -12.06 0.89
C GLY A 93 -20.46 -11.89 1.49
N SER A 94 -19.53 -11.27 0.76
CA SER A 94 -18.28 -10.78 1.33
C SER A 94 -18.49 -9.53 2.18
N TYR A 95 -17.68 -9.38 3.23
CA TYR A 95 -17.70 -8.24 4.15
C TYR A 95 -16.27 -7.73 4.35
N TYR A 96 -16.06 -6.43 4.13
CA TYR A 96 -14.75 -5.80 4.20
C TYR A 96 -14.83 -4.45 4.93
N PRO A 97 -13.76 -4.01 5.62
CA PRO A 97 -13.72 -2.68 6.23
C PRO A 97 -13.87 -1.59 5.17
N ASP A 98 -14.77 -0.66 5.42
CA ASP A 98 -14.98 0.52 4.60
C ASP A 98 -15.25 1.75 5.49
N VAL A 99 -15.04 2.94 4.93
CA VAL A 99 -15.23 4.23 5.58
C VAL A 99 -16.53 4.87 5.12
N ASN A 100 -17.55 4.82 5.97
CA ASN A 100 -18.78 5.55 5.71
C ASN A 100 -18.64 7.00 6.17
N THR A 101 -18.78 7.94 5.24
CA THR A 101 -18.74 9.38 5.56
C THR A 101 -20.15 9.89 5.82
N ILE A 102 -20.45 10.21 7.07
CA ILE A 102 -21.75 10.77 7.48
C ILE A 102 -21.62 12.28 7.57
N GLU A 103 -22.41 13.00 6.76
CA GLU A 103 -22.59 14.43 6.91
C GLU A 103 -23.52 14.71 8.09
N ASN A 104 -23.00 15.39 9.11
CA ASN A 104 -23.75 15.83 10.28
C ASN A 104 -24.67 17.00 9.90
N ALA A 105 -25.68 17.26 10.73
CA ALA A 105 -26.66 18.33 10.49
C ALA A 105 -26.05 19.76 10.46
N ASP A 106 -24.81 19.92 10.92
CA ASP A 106 -24.04 21.17 10.89
C ASP A 106 -23.12 21.30 9.66
N GLY A 107 -23.16 20.33 8.73
CA GLY A 107 -22.32 20.28 7.53
C GLY A 107 -20.91 19.74 7.78
N SER A 108 -20.60 19.26 9.00
CA SER A 108 -19.35 18.56 9.28
C SER A 108 -19.42 17.08 8.87
N CYS A 109 -18.33 16.51 8.37
CA CYS A 109 -18.28 15.10 7.99
C CYS A 109 -17.62 14.25 9.10
N THR A 110 -18.31 13.21 9.55
CA THR A 110 -17.73 12.18 10.42
C THR A 110 -17.51 10.91 9.60
N THR A 111 -16.27 10.42 9.55
CA THR A 111 -15.97 9.11 8.96
C THR A 111 -16.10 8.02 10.02
N LEU A 112 -16.97 7.05 9.80
CA LEU A 112 -17.12 5.85 10.62
C LEU A 112 -16.56 4.65 9.88
N GLN A 113 -15.53 4.04 10.45
CA GLN A 113 -15.06 2.73 9.98
C GLN A 113 -16.09 1.67 10.35
N GLN A 114 -16.58 0.94 9.37
CA GLN A 114 -17.56 -0.12 9.53
C GLN A 114 -17.17 -1.30 8.64
N VAL A 115 -17.58 -2.50 9.01
CA VAL A 115 -17.48 -3.66 8.12
C VAL A 115 -18.78 -3.74 7.33
N LEU A 116 -18.69 -3.53 6.03
CA LEU A 116 -19.84 -3.44 5.13
C LEU A 116 -19.84 -4.58 4.12
N PRO A 117 -21.02 -5.00 3.65
CA PRO A 117 -21.11 -5.97 2.56
C PRO A 117 -20.51 -5.37 1.28
N VAL A 118 -19.64 -6.12 0.64
CA VAL A 118 -18.96 -5.72 -0.60
C VAL A 118 -19.20 -6.77 -1.69
N SER A 119 -19.35 -6.28 -2.91
CA SER A 119 -19.46 -7.06 -4.13
C SER A 119 -18.94 -6.19 -5.26
N ASP A 120 -18.05 -6.74 -6.09
CA ASP A 120 -17.34 -5.96 -7.08
C ASP A 120 -16.91 -6.85 -8.24
N GLU A 121 -16.74 -6.25 -9.41
CA GLU A 121 -16.27 -6.90 -10.63
C GLU A 121 -15.13 -6.06 -11.18
N PHE A 122 -14.01 -6.71 -11.50
CA PHE A 122 -12.78 -6.04 -11.92
C PHE A 122 -12.05 -6.85 -12.99
N THR A 123 -11.02 -6.26 -13.57
CA THR A 123 -10.13 -6.97 -14.50
C THR A 123 -8.75 -7.10 -13.89
N TYR A 124 -8.09 -8.21 -14.18
CA TYR A 124 -6.74 -8.47 -13.69
C TYR A 124 -5.88 -9.13 -14.76
N SER A 125 -4.57 -8.96 -14.63
CA SER A 125 -3.56 -9.71 -15.37
C SER A 125 -2.54 -10.28 -14.41
N SER A 126 -1.98 -11.45 -14.73
CA SER A 126 -0.97 -12.08 -13.88
C SER A 126 0.14 -12.72 -14.70
N MET A 127 1.31 -12.82 -14.07
CA MET A 127 2.48 -13.50 -14.62
C MET A 127 3.23 -14.18 -13.48
N GLY A 128 3.22 -15.50 -13.45
CA GLY A 128 3.78 -16.30 -12.37
C GLY A 128 5.28 -16.11 -12.20
N ASN A 129 6.03 -15.90 -13.28
CA ASN A 129 7.48 -15.71 -13.25
C ASN A 129 7.91 -14.25 -13.45
N MET A 130 7.04 -13.27 -13.13
CA MET A 130 7.26 -11.85 -13.44
C MET A 130 8.64 -11.35 -12.99
N MET A 131 9.01 -11.59 -11.72
CA MET A 131 10.29 -11.11 -11.20
C MET A 131 11.51 -11.72 -11.90
N GLU A 132 11.45 -13.01 -12.23
CA GLU A 132 12.50 -13.66 -13.03
C GLU A 132 12.59 -13.04 -14.42
N ALA A 133 11.44 -12.82 -15.07
CA ALA A 133 11.35 -12.30 -16.43
C ALA A 133 11.92 -10.86 -16.56
N VAL A 134 11.80 -10.03 -15.53
CA VAL A 134 12.37 -8.68 -15.50
C VAL A 134 13.72 -8.59 -14.78
N GLY A 135 14.29 -9.72 -14.34
CA GLY A 135 15.61 -9.78 -13.72
C GLY A 135 15.68 -9.10 -12.34
N MET A 136 14.60 -9.17 -11.55
CA MET A 136 14.54 -8.59 -10.22
C MET A 136 14.16 -9.63 -9.15
N VAL A 137 14.23 -9.20 -7.90
CA VAL A 137 13.71 -9.92 -6.73
C VAL A 137 12.89 -8.95 -5.90
N HIS A 138 12.05 -9.46 -4.98
CA HIS A 138 11.20 -8.60 -4.17
C HIS A 138 12.04 -7.57 -3.41
N PRO A 139 11.72 -6.27 -3.50
CA PRO A 139 12.49 -5.21 -2.86
C PRO A 139 12.50 -5.37 -1.33
N GLY A 140 13.63 -5.01 -0.72
CA GLY A 140 13.80 -4.91 0.74
C GLY A 140 13.38 -3.55 1.31
N VAL A 141 12.51 -2.83 0.60
CA VAL A 141 12.00 -1.50 0.97
C VAL A 141 10.49 -1.46 0.77
N ASN A 142 9.81 -0.56 1.49
CA ASN A 142 8.38 -0.35 1.32
C ASN A 142 8.06 0.52 0.08
N VAL A 143 6.77 0.82 -0.13
CA VAL A 143 6.28 1.62 -1.28
C VAL A 143 6.84 3.05 -1.32
N ILE A 144 7.27 3.60 -0.18
CA ILE A 144 7.93 4.92 -0.09
C ILE A 144 9.46 4.84 -0.12
N GLY A 145 10.03 3.64 -0.29
CA GLY A 145 11.46 3.42 -0.48
C GLY A 145 12.27 3.33 0.80
N LEU A 146 11.61 3.16 1.94
CA LEU A 146 12.27 3.01 3.23
C LEU A 146 12.56 1.54 3.56
N PRO A 147 13.78 1.22 4.01
CA PRO A 147 14.07 -0.09 4.59
C PRO A 147 13.40 -0.23 5.97
N ALA A 148 13.49 -1.43 6.55
CA ALA A 148 13.05 -1.73 7.89
C ALA A 148 13.72 -0.76 8.87
N ASP A 149 12.92 -0.29 9.82
CA ASP A 149 13.36 0.56 10.92
C ASP A 149 14.06 1.87 10.53
N ALA A 150 13.97 2.29 9.26
CA ALA A 150 14.60 3.52 8.75
C ALA A 150 14.20 4.77 9.57
N MET A 151 12.97 4.81 10.08
CA MET A 151 12.47 5.91 10.92
C MET A 151 12.38 5.55 12.41
N GLY A 152 13.08 4.48 12.83
CA GLY A 152 13.06 3.92 14.18
C GLY A 152 12.41 2.53 14.26
N PRO A 153 12.51 1.83 15.41
CA PRO A 153 11.99 0.48 15.56
C PRO A 153 10.49 0.36 15.23
N GLY A 154 10.13 -0.56 14.33
CA GLY A 154 8.75 -0.81 13.92
C GLY A 154 8.17 0.19 12.92
N THR A 155 8.98 1.09 12.36
CA THR A 155 8.52 2.14 11.43
C THR A 155 8.64 1.77 9.95
N GLY A 156 9.44 0.77 9.62
CA GLY A 156 9.54 0.21 8.27
C GLY A 156 9.07 -1.25 8.27
N SER A 157 7.97 -1.54 7.58
CA SER A 157 7.60 -2.92 7.26
C SER A 157 8.33 -3.31 5.99
N ILE A 158 9.21 -4.30 6.09
CA ILE A 158 9.75 -4.99 4.93
C ILE A 158 8.95 -6.28 4.77
N SER A 159 8.52 -6.56 3.54
CA SER A 159 7.99 -7.85 3.14
C SER A 159 8.93 -9.00 3.58
N PRO A 160 8.44 -10.06 4.22
CA PRO A 160 9.28 -11.22 4.57
C PRO A 160 9.82 -11.95 3.33
N PHE A 161 9.34 -11.59 2.15
CA PHE A 161 9.76 -12.13 0.87
C PHE A 161 10.90 -11.35 0.21
N ALA A 162 11.50 -10.36 0.88
CA ALA A 162 12.64 -9.62 0.34
C ALA A 162 13.75 -10.56 -0.19
N GLY A 163 14.18 -10.31 -1.43
CA GLY A 163 15.18 -11.14 -2.11
C GLY A 163 14.63 -12.41 -2.76
N GLN A 164 13.33 -12.72 -2.63
CA GLN A 164 12.69 -13.86 -3.29
C GLN A 164 12.11 -13.45 -4.66
N GLN A 165 11.95 -14.43 -5.55
CA GLN A 165 11.21 -14.25 -6.80
C GLN A 165 9.72 -14.52 -6.59
N MET A 166 8.86 -13.66 -7.13
CA MET A 166 7.41 -13.75 -7.00
C MET A 166 6.74 -13.48 -8.35
N GLY A 167 5.47 -13.88 -8.45
CA GLY A 167 4.61 -13.50 -9.56
C GLY A 167 4.16 -12.04 -9.46
N GLY A 168 3.77 -11.48 -10.59
CA GLY A 168 3.21 -10.14 -10.69
C GLY A 168 1.70 -10.21 -10.96
N LEU A 169 0.95 -9.33 -10.31
CA LEU A 169 -0.49 -9.19 -10.44
C LEU A 169 -0.81 -7.73 -10.75
N GLU A 170 -1.60 -7.49 -11.78
CA GLU A 170 -2.21 -6.21 -12.11
C GLU A 170 -3.69 -6.26 -11.76
N LEU A 171 -4.20 -5.17 -11.20
CA LEU A 171 -5.62 -4.98 -10.92
C LEU A 171 -6.07 -3.65 -11.51
N GLN A 172 -7.21 -3.67 -12.20
CA GLN A 172 -7.84 -2.47 -12.74
C GLN A 172 -9.37 -2.51 -12.54
N TYR A 173 -9.94 -1.32 -12.36
CA TYR A 173 -11.39 -1.07 -12.32
C TYR A 173 -12.13 -1.69 -11.13
N SER A 174 -11.44 -1.91 -10.02
CA SER A 174 -12.13 -2.29 -8.77
C SER A 174 -12.68 -1.03 -8.10
N GLY A 175 -13.91 -1.10 -7.61
CA GLY A 175 -14.48 -0.10 -6.70
C GLY A 175 -14.07 -0.34 -5.24
N THR A 176 -13.58 -1.54 -4.91
CA THR A 176 -13.20 -1.93 -3.54
C THR A 176 -11.70 -1.87 -3.28
N PHE A 177 -10.89 -2.26 -4.27
CA PHE A 177 -9.44 -2.25 -4.19
C PHE A 177 -8.86 -1.11 -5.04
N GLU A 178 -7.67 -0.65 -4.65
CA GLU A 178 -6.89 0.29 -5.45
C GLU A 178 -6.32 -0.39 -6.70
N ASP A 179 -6.20 0.35 -7.79
CA ASP A 179 -5.52 -0.11 -9.00
C ASP A 179 -4.01 -0.22 -8.74
N PHE A 180 -3.39 -1.30 -9.24
CA PHE A 180 -1.95 -1.48 -9.15
C PHE A 180 -1.38 -2.22 -10.37
N PRO A 181 -0.13 -1.92 -10.78
CA PRO A 181 0.47 -2.52 -11.95
C PRO A 181 1.05 -3.92 -11.65
N MET A 182 1.17 -4.75 -12.69
CA MET A 182 1.87 -6.04 -12.61
C MET A 182 3.39 -5.87 -12.55
N PHE A 183 3.93 -4.89 -13.28
CA PHE A 183 5.35 -4.60 -13.29
C PHE A 183 5.66 -3.49 -12.29
N PRO A 184 6.65 -3.68 -11.40
CA PRO A 184 7.00 -2.69 -10.40
C PRO A 184 7.42 -1.37 -11.01
N GLU A 185 6.81 -0.30 -10.51
CA GLU A 185 7.17 1.07 -10.88
C GLU A 185 7.32 1.94 -9.64
N HIS A 186 8.03 3.06 -9.81
CA HIS A 186 8.22 4.03 -8.75
C HIS A 186 6.97 4.92 -8.63
N PRO A 187 6.24 4.87 -7.50
CA PRO A 187 5.01 5.64 -7.35
C PRO A 187 5.32 7.13 -7.18
N THR A 188 4.33 7.96 -7.47
CA THR A 188 4.31 9.39 -7.11
C THR A 188 3.26 9.65 -6.03
N LEU A 189 3.51 10.61 -5.14
CA LEU A 189 2.50 11.08 -4.18
C LEU A 189 1.63 12.19 -4.81
N CYS A 190 0.82 11.83 -5.79
CA CYS A 190 -0.14 12.74 -6.41
C CYS A 190 -1.57 12.30 -6.07
N SER A 191 -2.42 13.24 -5.71
CA SER A 191 -3.85 12.97 -5.57
C SER A 191 -4.55 12.92 -6.92
N PRO A 192 -5.76 12.32 -6.98
CA PRO A 192 -6.54 12.22 -8.22
C PRO A 192 -6.88 13.56 -8.89
N ASP A 193 -6.84 14.66 -8.16
CA ASP A 193 -7.02 16.03 -8.67
C ASP A 193 -5.76 16.61 -9.34
N GLY A 194 -4.66 15.86 -9.37
CA GLY A 194 -3.38 16.25 -9.95
C GLY A 194 -2.48 17.04 -9.00
N ALA A 195 -2.87 17.25 -7.73
CA ALA A 195 -1.98 17.87 -6.75
C ALA A 195 -0.92 16.87 -6.29
N CYS A 196 0.36 17.23 -6.40
CA CYS A 196 1.46 16.37 -5.99
C CYS A 196 2.15 16.92 -4.74
N PHE A 197 2.42 16.03 -3.79
CA PHE A 197 2.96 16.37 -2.47
C PHE A 197 4.44 16.01 -2.40
N PRO A 198 5.28 16.86 -1.78
CA PRO A 198 6.65 16.48 -1.50
C PRO A 198 6.68 15.33 -0.48
N PHE A 199 7.81 14.64 -0.43
CA PHE A 199 8.12 13.61 0.56
C PHE A 199 9.50 13.88 1.15
N THR A 200 9.69 13.69 2.45
CA THR A 200 11.00 13.81 3.07
C THR A 200 11.12 12.92 4.30
N VAL A 201 12.31 12.35 4.47
CA VAL A 201 12.68 11.54 5.64
C VAL A 201 13.66 12.28 6.55
N GLY A 202 13.97 13.53 6.24
CA GLY A 202 15.03 14.29 6.88
C GLY A 202 16.41 13.71 6.58
N ASP A 203 17.43 14.26 7.25
CA ASP A 203 18.82 13.79 7.21
C ASP A 203 18.90 12.45 7.96
N ILE A 204 18.60 11.37 7.24
CA ILE A 204 18.44 10.02 7.80
C ILE A 204 19.79 9.33 7.96
N ASP A 205 20.77 9.67 7.13
CA ASP A 205 22.13 9.13 7.26
C ASP A 205 23.05 9.97 8.15
N GLY A 206 22.57 11.12 8.65
CA GLY A 206 23.25 11.97 9.61
C GLY A 206 24.45 12.70 9.01
N SER A 207 24.46 12.89 7.69
CA SER A 207 25.52 13.57 6.95
C SER A 207 25.57 15.08 7.22
N GLY A 208 24.47 15.66 7.73
CA GLY A 208 24.29 17.10 7.91
C GLY A 208 23.95 17.84 6.61
N THR A 209 23.76 17.13 5.50
CA THR A 209 23.20 17.65 4.25
C THR A 209 21.85 17.00 3.98
N LEU A 210 21.11 17.54 3.01
CA LEU A 210 19.90 16.90 2.49
C LEU A 210 20.15 16.53 1.05
N GLU A 211 20.04 15.24 0.72
CA GLU A 211 20.07 14.80 -0.67
C GLU A 211 18.69 14.96 -1.31
N ILE A 212 18.61 15.86 -2.29
CA ILE A 212 17.37 16.21 -2.99
C ILE A 212 17.34 15.42 -4.30
N TYR A 213 16.22 14.71 -4.56
CA TYR A 213 16.05 13.95 -5.80
C TYR A 213 16.49 14.77 -7.04
N PRO A 214 17.32 14.20 -7.93
CA PRO A 214 17.70 12.78 -8.03
C PRO A 214 18.95 12.37 -7.22
N ASP A 215 19.53 13.28 -6.44
CA ASP A 215 20.67 12.95 -5.59
C ASP A 215 20.22 12.00 -4.47
N VAL A 216 21.10 11.07 -4.12
CA VAL A 216 20.86 10.04 -3.10
C VAL A 216 21.96 10.03 -2.07
N ASN A 217 21.59 9.73 -0.83
CA ASN A 217 22.50 9.63 0.28
C ASN A 217 23.29 8.30 0.24
N SER A 218 24.07 8.02 1.29
CA SER A 218 24.89 6.80 1.38
C SER A 218 24.10 5.48 1.35
N LEU A 219 22.80 5.54 1.63
CA LEU A 219 21.86 4.42 1.60
C LEU A 219 21.14 4.28 0.24
N GLY A 220 21.44 5.16 -0.72
CA GLY A 220 20.82 5.14 -2.05
C GLY A 220 19.40 5.70 -2.06
N ILE A 221 19.01 6.49 -1.06
CA ILE A 221 17.70 7.15 -0.98
C ILE A 221 17.85 8.68 -1.02
N PRO A 222 16.98 9.40 -1.75
CA PRO A 222 16.80 10.84 -1.56
C PRO A 222 16.16 11.10 -0.21
N GLU A 223 16.62 12.14 0.46
CA GLU A 223 16.11 12.60 1.75
C GLU A 223 14.97 13.61 1.58
N TYR A 224 14.90 14.24 0.40
CA TYR A 224 13.79 15.06 -0.04
C TYR A 224 13.43 14.76 -1.51
N VAL A 225 12.18 14.38 -1.74
CA VAL A 225 11.59 14.18 -3.07
C VAL A 225 10.55 15.28 -3.31
N PRO A 226 10.77 16.20 -4.27
CA PRO A 226 9.77 17.21 -4.58
C PRO A 226 8.48 16.58 -5.13
N GLY A 227 7.35 17.26 -4.98
CA GLY A 227 6.07 16.76 -5.47
C GLY A 227 6.08 16.47 -6.97
N GLY A 228 5.60 15.28 -7.34
CA GLY A 228 5.49 14.83 -8.73
C GLY A 228 6.70 14.05 -9.22
N TYR A 229 7.76 13.93 -8.41
CA TYR A 229 8.87 13.04 -8.70
C TYR A 229 8.62 11.62 -8.16
N PRO A 230 9.20 10.59 -8.80
CA PRO A 230 9.08 9.21 -8.35
C PRO A 230 9.76 9.01 -6.99
N LEU A 231 9.10 8.28 -6.09
CA LEU A 231 9.70 7.78 -4.86
C LEU A 231 10.70 6.66 -5.16
N THR A 232 11.55 6.31 -4.21
CA THR A 232 12.51 5.19 -4.36
C THR A 232 11.90 3.81 -4.15
N GLY A 233 10.72 3.75 -3.54
CA GLY A 233 9.98 2.50 -3.37
C GLY A 233 9.34 2.02 -4.66
N LEU A 234 8.66 0.88 -4.58
CA LEU A 234 7.99 0.27 -5.71
C LEU A 234 6.52 -0.01 -5.36
N THR A 235 5.63 0.27 -6.31
CA THR A 235 4.23 -0.16 -6.29
C THR A 235 4.03 -1.23 -7.35
N ALA A 236 3.38 -2.33 -6.97
CA ALA A 236 2.90 -3.41 -7.84
C ALA A 236 2.12 -4.44 -7.01
N GLY A 237 1.33 -5.26 -7.68
CA GLY A 237 0.79 -6.47 -7.10
C GLY A 237 1.80 -7.61 -7.17
N TYR A 238 2.08 -8.25 -6.03
CA TYR A 238 2.93 -9.43 -5.94
C TYR A 238 2.14 -10.61 -5.42
N PHE A 239 2.40 -11.81 -5.95
CA PHE A 239 1.75 -13.01 -5.44
C PHE A 239 2.68 -14.22 -5.40
N LEU A 240 2.36 -15.14 -4.49
CA LEU A 240 2.84 -16.51 -4.47
C LEU A 240 1.63 -17.43 -4.55
N LYS A 241 1.77 -18.52 -5.31
CA LYS A 241 0.74 -19.57 -5.41
C LYS A 241 1.39 -20.94 -5.25
N GLU A 242 0.76 -21.79 -4.45
CA GLU A 242 1.19 -23.18 -4.30
C GLU A 242 1.16 -23.92 -5.64
N GLY A 243 2.20 -24.71 -5.91
CA GLY A 243 2.36 -25.42 -7.17
C GLY A 243 2.73 -24.54 -8.37
N LEU A 244 2.92 -23.23 -8.17
CA LEU A 244 3.40 -22.29 -9.18
C LEU A 244 4.73 -21.65 -8.76
N ASN A 245 4.74 -20.94 -7.63
CA ASN A 245 5.91 -20.21 -7.13
C ASN A 245 6.53 -20.84 -5.89
N THR A 246 5.74 -21.58 -5.14
CA THR A 246 6.13 -22.22 -3.88
C THR A 246 5.45 -23.58 -3.77
N ASP A 247 6.06 -24.49 -3.01
CA ASP A 247 5.50 -25.82 -2.76
C ASP A 247 4.42 -25.80 -1.66
N GLU A 248 4.46 -24.80 -0.78
CA GLU A 248 3.52 -24.61 0.34
C GLU A 248 3.40 -23.12 0.69
N ILE A 249 2.22 -22.68 1.12
CA ILE A 249 1.96 -21.37 1.69
C ILE A 249 1.40 -21.56 3.11
N SER A 250 2.15 -21.09 4.09
CA SER A 250 1.62 -20.94 5.45
C SER A 250 0.95 -19.58 5.61
N SER A 251 -0.09 -19.51 6.45
CA SER A 251 -0.64 -18.23 6.91
C SER A 251 0.47 -17.36 7.51
N VAL A 252 0.39 -16.04 7.27
CA VAL A 252 1.31 -15.04 7.85
C VAL A 252 1.22 -15.03 9.38
N PHE A 253 0.10 -15.50 9.95
CA PHE A 253 -0.10 -15.67 11.38
C PHE A 253 -0.29 -17.16 11.73
N PRO A 254 0.46 -17.69 12.71
CA PRO A 254 0.29 -19.06 13.22
C PRO A 254 -1.00 -19.26 14.00
#